data_AF-A0A964RN67-F1
#
_entry.id   AF-A0A964RN67-F1
#
_cell.length_a   1.000
_cell.length_b   1.000
_cell.length_c   1.000
_cell.angle_alpha   90.00
_cell.angle_beta   90.00
_cell.angle_gamma   90.00
#
_symmetry.space_group_name_H-M   'P 1'
#
loop_
_entity.id
_entity.type
_entity.pdbx_description
1 polymer ?
#
loop_
_entity_poly.entity_id
_entity_poly.type
_entity_poly.pdbx_seq_one_letter_code
_entity_poly.pdbx_strand_id
1 'polypeptide(L)'
;MDSIITYLLLYNQYLVKTIYKLVLFISKNIPLNQWAFDDSNSPEYQKFKVDKLPKIIRFEKVDYQFLLAYYKHKYNKVVKPVQRRNVKSIPGETVCPKCGAPHHYIYDNNGNRGQFQCKVCGQNFNESNYVAKPIVLVCPHCGHTLSQKKDRKHFRIHKCTNPKCSYYLDGLKRLPSDIKPS
;
A
#
# COMPACT_ATOMS: atom_id res chain seq x y z
N MET A 1 -26.46 59.64 -31.13
CA MET A 1 -25.71 58.42 -30.73
C MET A 1 -25.26 58.50 -29.27
N ASP A 2 -24.81 59.67 -28.81
CA ASP A 2 -24.30 59.90 -27.44
C ASP A 2 -25.32 59.69 -26.31
N SER A 3 -26.61 59.95 -26.56
CA SER A 3 -27.68 59.73 -25.58
C SER A 3 -27.89 58.24 -25.23
N ILE A 4 -27.80 57.36 -26.23
CA ILE A 4 -27.95 55.90 -26.03
C ILE A 4 -26.74 55.36 -25.28
N ILE A 5 -25.53 55.79 -25.64
CA ILE A 5 -24.29 55.36 -24.97
C ILE A 5 -24.31 55.80 -23.49
N THR A 6 -24.70 57.05 -23.23
CA THR A 6 -24.80 57.58 -21.86
C THR A 6 -25.84 56.81 -21.03
N TYR A 7 -27.01 56.52 -21.62
CA TYR A 7 -28.04 55.71 -20.97
C TYR A 7 -27.54 54.30 -20.62
N LEU A 8 -26.88 53.61 -21.56
CA LEU A 8 -26.35 52.27 -21.34
C LEU A 8 -25.26 52.24 -20.26
N LEU A 9 -24.43 53.29 -20.17
CA LEU A 9 -23.43 53.43 -19.11
C LEU A 9 -24.09 53.59 -17.74
N LEU A 10 -25.09 54.46 -17.62
CA LEU A 10 -25.87 54.65 -16.38
C LEU A 10 -26.60 53.36 -15.97
N TYR A 11 -27.18 52.65 -16.94
CA TYR A 11 -27.84 51.39 -16.69
C TYR A 11 -26.86 50.30 -16.21
N ASN A 12 -25.67 50.21 -16.82
CA ASN A 12 -24.62 49.30 -16.35
C ASN A 12 -24.19 49.60 -14.91
N GLN A 13 -23.97 50.88 -14.57
CA GLN A 13 -23.63 51.29 -13.20
C GLN A 13 -24.72 50.90 -12.20
N TYR A 14 -26.00 51.05 -12.58
CA TYR A 14 -27.13 50.61 -11.77
C TYR A 14 -27.15 49.08 -11.56
N LEU A 15 -26.93 48.30 -12.62
CA LEU A 15 -26.86 46.84 -12.54
C LEU A 15 -25.70 46.38 -11.64
N VAL A 16 -24.51 46.97 -11.79
CA VAL A 16 -23.35 46.67 -10.94
C VAL A 16 -23.64 46.96 -9.47
N LYS A 17 -24.29 48.10 -9.17
CA LYS A 17 -24.70 48.46 -7.81
C LYS A 17 -25.72 47.45 -7.25
N THR A 18 -26.59 46.93 -8.09
CA THR A 18 -27.59 45.92 -7.72
C THR A 18 -26.93 44.57 -7.42
N ILE A 19 -26.03 44.11 -8.29
CA ILE A 19 -25.22 42.90 -8.07
C ILE A 19 -24.46 43.00 -6.75
N TYR A 20 -23.81 44.14 -6.48
CA TYR A 20 -23.07 44.34 -5.23
C TYR A 20 -23.97 44.20 -3.98
N LYS A 21 -25.17 44.78 -4.01
CA LYS A 21 -26.15 44.64 -2.91
C LYS A 21 -26.59 43.19 -2.73
N LEU A 22 -26.83 42.46 -3.83
CA LEU A 22 -27.22 41.04 -3.78
C LEU A 22 -26.09 40.18 -3.22
N VAL A 23 -24.84 40.40 -3.64
CA VAL A 23 -23.67 39.70 -3.10
C VAL A 23 -23.52 39.96 -1.60
N LEU A 24 -23.66 41.21 -1.15
CA LEU A 24 -23.63 41.54 0.27
C LEU A 24 -24.77 40.86 1.03
N PHE A 25 -25.99 40.85 0.48
CA PHE A 25 -27.13 40.17 1.08
C PHE A 25 -26.89 38.67 1.22
N ILE A 26 -26.41 38.01 0.16
CA ILE A 26 -26.06 36.59 0.15
C ILE A 26 -24.98 36.31 1.18
N SER A 27 -23.88 37.06 1.18
CA SER A 27 -22.76 36.83 2.12
C SER A 27 -23.15 36.98 3.60
N LYS A 28 -24.13 37.84 3.90
CA LYS A 28 -24.60 38.09 5.27
C LYS A 28 -25.64 37.08 5.75
N ASN A 29 -26.53 36.64 4.86
CA ASN A 29 -27.72 35.87 5.26
C ASN A 29 -27.68 34.41 4.82
N ILE A 30 -26.88 34.09 3.81
CA ILE A 30 -26.64 32.71 3.38
C ILE A 30 -25.24 32.37 3.90
N PRO A 31 -25.10 31.40 4.82
CA PRO A 31 -23.80 30.94 5.22
C PRO A 31 -23.11 30.38 3.98
N LEU A 32 -22.25 31.19 3.37
CA LEU A 32 -21.23 30.76 2.43
C LEU A 32 -20.18 30.01 3.25
N ASN A 33 -20.61 28.93 3.93
CA ASN A 33 -19.69 27.88 4.29
C ASN A 33 -19.04 27.54 2.96
N GLN A 34 -17.77 27.93 2.76
CA GLN A 34 -16.93 27.26 1.78
C GLN A 34 -17.21 25.80 2.05
N TRP A 35 -17.89 25.13 1.12
CA TRP A 35 -18.25 23.74 1.29
C TRP A 35 -16.97 23.08 1.73
N ALA A 36 -16.96 22.58 2.97
CA ALA A 36 -15.81 21.88 3.52
C ALA A 36 -15.70 20.62 2.68
N PHE A 37 -15.07 20.76 1.50
CA PHE A 37 -15.07 19.88 0.35
C PHE A 37 -15.90 18.62 0.61
N ASP A 38 -17.23 18.79 0.63
CA ASP A 38 -18.14 17.68 0.90
C ASP A 38 -18.22 16.98 -0.44
N ASP A 39 -17.17 16.18 -0.71
CA ASP A 39 -17.12 15.27 -1.83
C ASP A 39 -18.46 14.55 -1.81
N SER A 40 -19.21 14.70 -2.89
CA SER A 40 -20.50 14.03 -3.04
C SER A 40 -20.32 12.58 -2.62
N ASN A 41 -20.94 12.19 -1.50
CA ASN A 41 -20.91 10.81 -1.01
C ASN A 41 -21.68 9.87 -1.95
N SER A 42 -22.22 10.40 -3.06
CA SER A 42 -22.78 9.62 -4.15
C SER A 42 -21.70 8.75 -4.81
N PRO A 43 -21.85 7.42 -4.80
CA PRO A 43 -20.95 6.49 -5.50
C PRO A 43 -20.87 6.76 -7.01
N GLU A 44 -21.93 7.32 -7.61
CA GLU A 44 -22.01 7.60 -9.06
C GLU A 44 -21.12 8.78 -9.47
N TYR A 45 -20.89 9.73 -8.56
CA TYR A 45 -20.13 10.96 -8.82
C TYR A 45 -18.85 11.03 -7.96
N GLN A 46 -18.34 9.87 -7.52
CA GLN A 46 -17.15 9.82 -6.71
C GLN A 46 -15.94 10.34 -7.49
N LYS A 47 -15.40 11.48 -7.07
CA LYS A 47 -14.17 12.02 -7.63
C LYS A 47 -13.03 11.03 -7.41
N PHE A 48 -12.10 11.00 -8.37
CA PHE A 48 -10.90 10.18 -8.27
C PHE A 48 -10.12 10.50 -6.99
N LYS A 49 -10.11 9.57 -6.05
CA LYS A 49 -9.37 9.70 -4.79
C LYS A 49 -8.01 9.02 -4.90
N VAL A 50 -6.96 9.78 -4.60
CA VAL A 50 -5.61 9.22 -4.46
C VAL A 50 -5.52 8.46 -3.15
N ASP A 51 -5.24 7.16 -3.22
CA ASP A 51 -4.98 6.35 -2.02
C ASP A 51 -3.58 6.68 -1.44
N LYS A 52 -3.35 6.31 -0.18
CA LYS A 52 -2.02 6.40 0.44
C LYS A 52 -1.03 5.56 -0.35
N LEU A 53 0.19 6.07 -0.50
CA LEU A 53 1.27 5.35 -1.18
C LEU A 53 1.59 4.02 -0.46
N PRO A 54 1.97 2.96 -1.19
CA PRO A 54 2.37 1.70 -0.59
C PRO A 54 3.63 1.87 0.26
N LYS A 55 3.72 1.06 1.31
CA LYS A 55 4.97 0.91 2.07
C LYS A 55 5.93 0.04 1.26
N ILE A 56 7.14 0.53 1.05
CA ILE A 56 8.19 -0.16 0.29
C ILE A 56 9.07 -0.90 1.29
N ILE A 57 9.02 -2.22 1.28
CA ILE A 57 9.92 -3.07 2.07
C ILE A 57 11.04 -3.54 1.16
N ARG A 58 12.29 -3.34 1.57
CA ARG A 58 13.48 -3.79 0.84
C ARG A 58 13.95 -5.12 1.39
N PHE A 59 14.47 -5.96 0.51
CA PHE A 59 15.15 -7.16 0.95
C PHE A 59 16.55 -6.80 1.45
N GLU A 60 16.76 -6.92 2.76
CA GLU A 60 18.05 -6.68 3.38
C GLU A 60 18.79 -8.00 3.58
N LYS A 61 20.03 -8.03 3.07
CA LYS A 61 20.97 -9.09 3.40
C LYS A 61 21.55 -8.83 4.78
N VAL A 62 21.71 -9.90 5.53
CA VAL A 62 22.33 -9.90 6.86
C VAL A 62 23.42 -10.97 6.89
N ASP A 63 24.29 -10.91 7.88
CA ASP A 63 25.26 -11.98 8.11
C ASP A 63 24.73 -12.92 9.20
N TYR A 64 24.74 -14.23 8.92
CA TYR A 64 24.31 -15.25 9.87
C TYR A 64 25.20 -15.28 11.12
N GLN A 65 26.51 -15.04 11.01
CA GLN A 65 27.41 -15.06 12.16
C GLN A 65 27.06 -13.94 13.13
N PHE A 66 26.85 -12.73 12.59
CA PHE A 66 26.34 -11.61 13.37
C PHE A 66 24.99 -11.92 14.02
N LEU A 67 24.04 -12.54 13.28
CA LEU A 67 22.75 -12.93 13.83
C LEU A 67 22.87 -13.91 15.02
N LEU A 68 23.76 -14.90 14.91
CA LEU A 68 24.03 -15.86 15.98
C LEU A 68 24.59 -15.15 17.22
N ALA A 69 25.56 -14.24 17.03
CA ALA A 69 26.14 -13.44 18.11
C ALA A 69 25.08 -12.55 18.78
N TYR A 70 24.24 -11.88 17.98
CA TYR A 70 23.15 -11.05 18.46
C TYR A 70 22.13 -11.83 19.28
N TYR A 71 21.71 -13.02 18.83
CA TYR A 71 20.78 -13.86 19.59
C TYR A 71 21.35 -14.33 20.92
N LYS A 72 22.64 -14.65 20.95
CA LYS A 72 23.35 -14.97 22.19
C LYS A 72 23.39 -13.75 23.12
N HIS A 73 23.74 -12.58 22.61
CA HIS A 73 23.85 -11.37 23.43
C HIS A 73 22.48 -10.89 23.97
N LYS A 74 21.47 -10.78 23.11
CA LYS A 74 20.17 -10.18 23.47
C LYS A 74 19.21 -11.14 24.16
N TYR A 75 19.22 -12.41 23.77
CA TYR A 75 18.23 -13.40 24.23
C TYR A 75 18.86 -14.60 24.94
N ASN A 76 20.18 -14.62 25.14
CA ASN A 76 20.94 -15.76 25.65
C ASN A 76 20.65 -17.08 24.91
N LYS A 77 20.28 -16.99 23.61
CA LYS A 77 19.87 -18.14 22.80
C LYS A 77 20.99 -18.55 21.86
N VAL A 78 21.51 -19.77 22.07
CA VAL A 78 22.49 -20.39 21.16
C VAL A 78 21.76 -21.22 20.10
N VAL A 79 21.74 -20.75 18.86
CA VAL A 79 21.14 -21.49 17.74
C VAL A 79 22.12 -22.54 17.22
N LYS A 80 21.85 -23.81 17.53
CA LYS A 80 22.62 -24.95 17.03
C LYS A 80 22.22 -25.31 15.59
N PRO A 81 23.10 -25.97 14.80
CA PRO A 81 22.75 -26.57 13.51
C PRO A 81 21.50 -27.47 13.58
N VAL A 82 20.92 -27.76 12.44
CA VAL A 82 19.76 -28.66 12.31
C VAL A 82 20.22 -30.10 12.57
N GLN A 83 19.63 -30.75 13.58
CA GLN A 83 19.79 -32.19 13.78
C GLN A 83 18.82 -32.93 12.87
N ARG A 84 19.34 -33.62 11.86
CA ARG A 84 18.52 -34.35 10.89
C ARG A 84 18.32 -35.78 11.39
N ARG A 85 17.06 -36.24 11.40
CA ARG A 85 16.70 -37.63 11.74
C ARG A 85 16.71 -38.58 10.54
N ASN A 86 16.60 -38.02 9.32
CA ASN A 86 16.55 -38.78 8.07
C ASN A 86 17.90 -38.73 7.34
N VAL A 87 18.20 -39.78 6.57
CA VAL A 87 19.41 -39.91 5.74
C VAL A 87 19.47 -38.87 4.60
N LYS A 88 18.32 -38.29 4.22
CA LYS A 88 18.22 -37.32 3.12
C LYS A 88 18.95 -36.03 3.47
N SER A 89 19.97 -35.70 2.68
CA SER A 89 20.81 -34.52 2.84
C SER A 89 20.34 -33.36 1.96
N ILE A 90 20.37 -32.15 2.52
CA ILE A 90 20.32 -30.92 1.73
C ILE A 90 21.68 -30.78 1.01
N PRO A 91 21.70 -30.37 -0.27
CA PRO A 91 22.95 -30.15 -1.00
C PRO A 91 23.92 -29.25 -0.22
N GLY A 92 25.21 -29.60 -0.22
CA GLY A 92 26.24 -28.87 0.53
C GLY A 92 26.35 -27.39 0.14
N GLU A 93 26.04 -27.08 -1.12
CA GLU A 93 26.06 -25.75 -1.73
C GLU A 93 24.84 -24.89 -1.35
N THR A 94 23.87 -25.43 -0.61
CA THR A 94 22.67 -24.67 -0.24
C THR A 94 23.02 -23.61 0.80
N VAL A 95 22.75 -22.35 0.47
CA VAL A 95 22.97 -21.19 1.36
C VAL A 95 21.67 -20.39 1.49
N CYS A 96 21.42 -19.84 2.66
CA CYS A 96 20.27 -18.94 2.82
C CYS A 96 20.49 -17.64 2.02
N PRO A 97 19.57 -17.25 1.13
CA PRO A 97 19.72 -16.03 0.32
C PRO A 97 19.63 -14.72 1.13
N LYS A 98 19.08 -14.78 2.35
CA LYS A 98 18.94 -13.62 3.24
C LYS A 98 20.15 -13.43 4.15
N CYS A 99 20.54 -14.46 4.88
CA CYS A 99 21.58 -14.35 5.90
C CYS A 99 22.92 -15.00 5.53
N GLY A 100 23.01 -15.72 4.42
CA GLY A 100 24.22 -16.47 4.08
C GLY A 100 24.44 -17.73 4.92
N ALA A 101 23.47 -18.17 5.75
CA ALA A 101 23.64 -19.37 6.57
C ALA A 101 23.83 -20.63 5.70
N PRO A 102 24.88 -21.44 5.93
CA PRO A 102 25.14 -22.67 5.18
C PRO A 102 24.10 -23.77 5.43
N HIS A 103 24.11 -24.80 4.57
CA HIS A 103 23.16 -25.92 4.53
C HIS A 103 22.89 -26.59 5.90
N HIS A 104 23.86 -26.61 6.81
CA HIS A 104 23.71 -27.14 8.17
C HIS A 104 22.67 -26.41 9.05
N TYR A 105 22.29 -25.17 8.71
CA TYR A 105 21.24 -24.41 9.39
C TYR A 105 19.91 -24.40 8.61
N ILE A 106 19.81 -25.19 7.54
CA ILE A 106 18.65 -25.17 6.66
C ILE A 106 17.79 -26.41 6.94
N TYR A 107 16.48 -26.18 7.06
CA TYR A 107 15.45 -27.20 7.07
C TYR A 107 14.94 -27.43 5.65
N ASP A 108 14.65 -28.69 5.32
CA ASP A 108 13.73 -29.02 4.25
C ASP A 108 12.30 -28.86 4.79
N ASN A 109 11.65 -27.77 4.42
CA ASN A 109 10.41 -27.32 5.05
C ASN A 109 9.18 -28.12 4.56
N ASN A 110 9.22 -28.63 3.33
CA ASN A 110 8.09 -29.34 2.70
C ASN A 110 8.42 -30.80 2.33
N GLY A 111 9.41 -31.41 2.99
CA GLY A 111 9.73 -32.82 2.79
C GLY A 111 10.03 -33.16 1.32
N ASN A 112 10.98 -32.43 0.74
CA ASN A 112 11.52 -32.62 -0.61
C ASN A 112 10.64 -32.09 -1.76
N ARG A 113 9.66 -31.22 -1.46
CA ARG A 113 8.90 -30.47 -2.48
C ARG A 113 9.57 -29.14 -2.86
N GLY A 114 10.89 -29.05 -2.68
CA GLY A 114 11.72 -27.93 -3.11
C GLY A 114 11.63 -26.64 -2.30
N GLN A 115 11.06 -26.65 -1.08
CA GLN A 115 11.04 -25.46 -0.20
C GLN A 115 11.94 -25.67 1.02
N PHE A 116 12.85 -24.72 1.23
CA PHE A 116 13.78 -24.67 2.36
C PHE A 116 13.38 -23.58 3.35
N GLN A 117 13.77 -23.75 4.61
CA GLN A 117 13.64 -22.74 5.66
C GLN A 117 14.95 -22.57 6.43
N CYS A 118 15.42 -21.34 6.59
CA CYS A 118 16.60 -21.04 7.39
C CYS A 118 16.28 -21.01 8.88
N LYS A 119 16.95 -21.85 9.68
CA LYS A 119 16.83 -21.85 11.16
C LYS A 119 17.34 -20.57 11.81
N VAL A 120 18.29 -19.88 11.18
CA VAL A 120 18.92 -18.67 11.73
C VAL A 120 18.00 -17.46 11.55
N CYS A 121 17.61 -17.12 10.31
CA CYS A 121 16.82 -15.91 10.04
C CYS A 121 15.32 -16.16 9.79
N GLY A 122 14.87 -17.41 9.76
CA GLY A 122 13.48 -17.79 9.50
C GLY A 122 13.03 -17.68 8.03
N GLN A 123 13.91 -17.26 7.11
CA GLN A 123 13.55 -17.07 5.71
C GLN A 123 13.21 -18.39 5.03
N ASN A 124 12.05 -18.44 4.37
CA ASN A 124 11.69 -19.51 3.45
C ASN A 124 12.20 -19.17 2.04
N PHE A 125 12.75 -20.16 1.33
CA PHE A 125 13.29 -20.00 -0.01
C PHE A 125 13.26 -21.33 -0.79
N ASN A 126 13.53 -21.27 -2.09
CA ASN A 126 13.72 -22.41 -2.98
C ASN A 126 14.79 -22.04 -4.01
N GLU A 127 15.19 -22.98 -4.86
CA GLU A 127 16.22 -22.77 -5.89
C GLU A 127 15.84 -21.66 -6.89
N SER A 128 14.56 -21.53 -7.22
CA SER A 128 14.06 -20.54 -8.19
C SER A 128 13.85 -19.12 -7.63
N ASN A 129 13.73 -18.96 -6.31
CA ASN A 129 13.56 -17.65 -5.65
C ASN A 129 14.83 -17.18 -4.93
N TYR A 130 16.00 -17.67 -5.35
CA TYR A 130 17.30 -17.30 -4.78
C TYR A 130 17.54 -15.77 -4.80
N VAL A 131 16.96 -15.09 -5.79
CA VAL A 131 16.90 -13.64 -5.89
C VAL A 131 15.63 -13.17 -5.19
N ALA A 132 15.69 -13.00 -3.87
CA ALA A 132 14.61 -12.35 -3.15
C ALA A 132 14.26 -11.02 -3.83
N LYS A 133 12.97 -10.82 -4.11
CA LYS A 133 12.49 -9.60 -4.79
C LYS A 133 13.08 -8.39 -4.06
N PRO A 134 13.88 -7.54 -4.71
CA PRO A 134 14.61 -6.47 -4.04
C PRO A 134 13.68 -5.50 -3.32
N ILE A 135 12.44 -5.40 -3.83
CA ILE A 135 11.39 -4.54 -3.31
C ILE A 135 10.08 -5.35 -3.22
N VAL A 136 9.43 -5.25 -2.07
CA VAL A 136 8.07 -5.74 -1.82
C VAL A 136 7.19 -4.54 -1.50
N LEU A 137 6.11 -4.39 -2.28
CA LEU A 137 5.11 -3.35 -2.04
C LEU A 137 4.05 -3.88 -1.08
N VAL A 138 3.75 -3.09 -0.04
CA VAL A 138 2.84 -3.50 1.03
C VAL A 138 1.72 -2.48 1.22
N CYS A 139 0.52 -2.99 1.48
CA CYS A 139 -0.66 -2.18 1.75
C CYS A 139 -0.41 -1.27 2.97
N PRO A 140 -0.59 0.05 2.83
CA PRO A 140 -0.34 0.98 3.93
C PRO A 140 -1.35 0.83 5.06
N HIS A 141 -2.51 0.22 4.79
CA HIS A 141 -3.64 0.09 5.72
C HIS A 141 -3.60 -1.20 6.54
N CYS A 142 -3.27 -2.35 5.93
CA CYS A 142 -3.30 -3.64 6.61
C CYS A 142 -1.95 -4.39 6.64
N GLY A 143 -0.90 -3.85 6.04
CA GLY A 143 0.42 -4.53 6.03
C GLY A 143 0.50 -5.77 5.15
N HIS A 144 -0.55 -6.10 4.39
CA HIS A 144 -0.53 -7.23 3.45
C HIS A 144 0.21 -6.87 2.16
N THR A 145 1.00 -7.81 1.63
CA THR A 145 1.71 -7.65 0.36
C THR A 145 0.74 -7.34 -0.78
N LEU A 146 1.05 -6.34 -1.59
CA LEU A 146 0.26 -5.98 -2.75
C LEU A 146 0.53 -6.95 -3.91
N SER A 147 -0.55 -7.39 -4.55
CA SER A 147 -0.48 -8.26 -5.72
C SER A 147 -0.55 -7.44 -7.01
N GLN A 148 0.36 -7.68 -7.96
CA GLN A 148 0.22 -7.14 -9.31
C GLN A 148 -1.05 -7.72 -9.96
N LYS A 149 -1.95 -6.86 -10.43
CA LYS A 149 -3.23 -7.26 -11.04
C LYS A 149 -3.32 -6.95 -12.53
N LYS A 150 -2.73 -5.84 -12.95
CA LYS A 150 -2.75 -5.42 -14.36
C LYS A 150 -1.39 -4.83 -14.72
N ASP A 151 -0.95 -5.12 -15.93
CA ASP A 151 0.18 -4.43 -16.56
C ASP A 151 -0.38 -3.44 -17.60
N ARG A 152 0.15 -2.23 -17.62
CA ARG A 152 -0.20 -1.16 -18.59
C ARG A 152 1.10 -0.70 -19.23
N LYS A 153 1.01 -0.09 -20.43
CA LYS A 153 2.17 0.36 -21.21
C LYS A 153 3.24 1.12 -20.40
N HIS A 154 2.83 1.91 -19.42
CA HIS A 154 3.74 2.75 -18.62
C HIS A 154 3.76 2.43 -17.12
N PHE A 155 2.90 1.55 -16.61
CA PHE A 155 2.83 1.27 -15.17
C PHE A 155 2.13 -0.06 -14.84
N ARG A 156 2.41 -0.59 -13.66
CA ARG A 156 1.76 -1.81 -13.12
C ARG A 156 0.80 -1.45 -12.00
N ILE A 157 -0.40 -1.99 -12.06
CA ILE A 157 -1.42 -1.82 -11.02
C ILE A 157 -1.24 -2.92 -9.98
N HIS A 158 -1.03 -2.50 -8.73
CA HIS A 158 -0.95 -3.38 -7.57
C HIS A 158 -2.21 -3.19 -6.71
N LYS A 159 -2.83 -4.29 -6.26
CA LYS A 159 -4.04 -4.29 -5.40
C LYS A 159 -3.80 -5.07 -4.12
N CYS A 160 -4.33 -4.56 -3.00
CA CYS A 160 -4.41 -5.33 -1.77
C CYS A 160 -5.49 -6.42 -1.93
N THR A 161 -5.09 -7.68 -1.77
CA THR A 161 -5.98 -8.85 -1.90
C THR A 161 -6.48 -9.38 -0.55
N ASN A 162 -6.13 -8.73 0.56
CA ASN A 162 -6.60 -9.11 1.89
C ASN A 162 -8.08 -8.73 2.06
N PRO A 163 -9.02 -9.71 2.15
CA PRO A 163 -10.44 -9.41 2.33
C PRO A 163 -10.75 -8.79 3.69
N LYS A 164 -9.84 -8.93 4.67
CA LYS A 164 -9.96 -8.33 6.01
C LYS A 164 -9.28 -6.96 6.12
N CYS A 165 -8.85 -6.36 5.01
CA CYS A 165 -8.24 -5.03 5.03
C CYS A 165 -9.26 -3.97 5.47
N SER A 166 -8.94 -3.19 6.50
CA SER A 166 -9.81 -2.14 7.03
C SER A 166 -10.28 -1.17 5.95
N TYR A 167 -9.35 -0.65 5.15
CA TYR A 167 -9.67 0.25 4.04
C TYR A 167 -10.66 -0.35 3.02
N TYR A 168 -10.53 -1.65 2.75
CA TYR A 168 -11.46 -2.35 1.86
C TYR A 168 -12.83 -2.49 2.51
N LEU A 169 -12.88 -2.96 3.77
CA LEU A 169 -14.14 -3.14 4.52
C LEU A 169 -14.88 -1.81 4.72
N ASP A 170 -14.17 -0.72 5.00
CA ASP A 170 -14.74 0.62 5.14
C ASP A 170 -15.22 1.19 3.80
N GLY A 171 -14.57 0.80 2.70
CA GLY A 171 -15.08 1.04 1.35
C GLY A 171 -16.39 0.30 1.09
N LEU A 172 -16.43 -1.00 1.42
CA LEU A 172 -17.62 -1.84 1.24
C LEU A 172 -18.83 -1.31 2.02
N LYS A 173 -18.64 -0.87 3.27
CA LYS A 173 -19.72 -0.31 4.10
C LYS A 173 -20.33 0.98 3.53
N ARG A 174 -19.59 1.68 2.67
CA ARG A 174 -20.06 2.92 2.00
C ARG A 174 -20.74 2.66 0.66
N LEU A 175 -20.69 1.43 0.14
CA LEU A 175 -21.39 1.08 -1.08
C LEU A 175 -22.90 0.96 -0.80
N PRO A 176 -23.77 1.42 -1.72
CA PRO A 176 -25.19 1.13 -1.68
C PRO A 176 -25.43 -0.39 -1.65
N SER A 177 -26.54 -0.79 -1.05
CA SER A 177 -27.01 -2.18 -0.99
C SER A 177 -27.09 -2.87 -2.36
N ASP A 178 -27.26 -2.08 -3.41
CA ASP A 178 -27.61 -2.54 -4.74
C ASP A 178 -26.35 -2.87 -5.57
N ILE A 179 -25.17 -2.43 -5.11
CA ILE A 179 -23.89 -2.62 -5.78
C ILE A 179 -23.14 -3.78 -5.13
N LYS A 180 -23.01 -4.90 -5.85
CA LYS A 180 -22.20 -6.03 -5.39
C LYS A 180 -20.70 -5.74 -5.57
N PRO A 181 -19.85 -6.06 -4.58
CA PRO A 181 -18.42 -5.90 -4.72
C PRO A 181 -17.82 -6.90 -5.72
N SER A 182 -16.88 -6.40 -6.53
CA SER A 182 -16.13 -7.14 -7.57
C SER A 182 -14.79 -7.70 -7.09
#